data_AF-A0A2A5X0B4-F1
#
_entry.id   AF-A0A2A5X0B4-F1
#
_cell.length_a   1.000
_cell.length_b   1.000
_cell.length_c   1.000
_cell.angle_alpha   90.00
_cell.angle_beta   90.00
_cell.angle_gamma   90.00
#
_symmetry.space_group_name_H-M   'P 1'
#
loop_
_entity.id
_entity.type
_entity.pdbx_description
1 polymer ?
#
loop_
_entity_poly.entity_id
_entity_poly.type
_entity_poly.pdbx_seq_one_letter_code
_entity_poly.pdbx_strand_id
1 'polypeptide(L)' 'MPDVTEGESRLFSSFDQIASFHGETVNASSMSYLVRVTLEGKYYYVKVYHVAGRYLRGFYGSSRVAAEWQNQRYFE' A
#
# COMPACT_ATOMS: atom_id res chain seq x y z
N MET A 1 8.41 -10.13 13.82
CA MET A 1 7.37 -10.11 12.76
C MET A 1 6.70 -11.47 12.80
N PRO A 2 5.37 -11.56 12.67
CA PRO A 2 4.72 -12.85 12.47
C PRO A 2 5.34 -13.53 11.23
N ASP A 3 5.35 -14.87 11.22
CA ASP A 3 5.81 -15.61 10.05
C ASP A 3 4.95 -15.25 8.84
N VAL A 4 5.62 -14.86 7.77
CA VAL A 4 4.99 -14.55 6.49
C VAL A 4 4.65 -15.87 5.81
N THR A 5 3.37 -16.09 5.57
CA THR A 5 2.86 -17.25 4.85
C THR A 5 3.30 -17.21 3.38
N GLU A 6 3.31 -18.37 2.72
CA GLU A 6 3.59 -18.45 1.29
C GLU A 6 2.58 -17.65 0.45
N GLY A 7 1.31 -17.63 0.88
CA GLY A 7 0.26 -16.80 0.29
C GLY A 7 0.58 -15.30 0.38
N GLU A 8 1.00 -14.82 1.56
CA GLU A 8 1.39 -13.42 1.76
C GLU A 8 2.60 -13.05 0.90
N SER A 9 3.63 -13.91 0.87
CA SER A 9 4.82 -13.71 0.04
C SER A 9 4.47 -13.58 -1.44
N ARG A 10 3.59 -14.46 -1.95
CA ARG A 10 3.13 -14.41 -3.34
C ARG A 10 2.25 -13.21 -3.64
N LEU A 11 1.36 -12.84 -2.72
CA LEU A 11 0.47 -11.68 -2.87
C LEU A 11 1.26 -10.37 -2.95
N PHE A 12 2.25 -10.19 -2.07
CA PHE A 12 3.05 -8.97 -1.97
C PHE A 12 4.34 -9.00 -2.80
N SER A 13 4.48 -9.97 -3.73
CA SER A 13 5.68 -10.12 -4.56
C SER A 13 5.80 -9.08 -5.67
N SER A 14 4.69 -8.52 -6.16
CA SER A 14 4.70 -7.49 -7.21
C SER A 14 3.40 -6.67 -7.24
N PHE A 15 3.43 -5.51 -7.91
CA PHE A 15 2.23 -4.70 -8.14
C PHE A 15 1.17 -5.44 -8.97
N ASP A 16 1.59 -6.22 -9.98
CA ASP A 16 0.66 -6.98 -10.81
C ASP A 16 -0.07 -8.07 -10.01
N GLN A 17 0.63 -8.70 -9.06
CA GLN A 17 0.02 -9.67 -8.15
C GLN A 17 -0.99 -9.03 -7.20
N ILE A 18 -0.69 -7.83 -6.69
CA ILE A 18 -1.61 -7.05 -5.87
C ILE A 18 -2.83 -6.61 -6.70
N ALA A 19 -2.61 -6.14 -7.93
CA ALA A 19 -3.66 -5.62 -8.82
C ALA A 19 -4.57 -6.70 -9.39
N SER A 20 -4.03 -7.90 -9.64
CA SER A 20 -4.81 -9.06 -10.10
C SER A 20 -5.62 -9.71 -8.99
N PHE A 21 -5.29 -9.44 -7.73
CA PHE A 21 -6.07 -9.93 -6.60
C PHE A 21 -7.38 -9.15 -6.49
N HIS A 22 -8.52 -9.84 -6.58
CA HIS A 22 -9.84 -9.24 -6.46
C HIS A 22 -10.05 -8.69 -5.04
N GLY A 23 -9.81 -7.39 -4.87
CA GLY A 23 -10.06 -6.63 -3.65
C GLY A 23 -11.22 -5.65 -3.80
N GLU A 24 -11.79 -5.23 -2.68
CA GLU A 24 -12.78 -4.17 -2.65
C GLU A 24 -12.07 -2.81 -2.63
N THR A 25 -12.42 -1.91 -3.55
CA THR A 25 -11.93 -0.52 -3.47
C THR A 25 -12.65 0.20 -2.34
N VAL A 26 -11.92 0.46 -1.25
CA VAL A 26 -12.43 1.16 -0.06
C VAL A 26 -12.49 2.66 -0.29
N ASN A 27 -11.51 3.20 -1.03
CA ASN A 27 -11.44 4.62 -1.34
C ASN A 27 -10.63 4.83 -2.63
N ALA A 28 -11.06 5.77 -3.48
CA ALA A 28 -10.29 6.23 -4.62
C ALA A 28 -10.32 7.77 -4.67
N SER A 29 -9.15 8.36 -4.93
CA SER A 29 -8.97 9.79 -5.11
C SER A 29 -8.07 10.06 -6.31
N SER A 30 -7.92 11.33 -6.70
CA SER A 30 -7.01 11.73 -7.77
C SER A 30 -5.52 11.49 -7.48
N MET A 31 -5.17 11.04 -6.26
CA MET A 31 -3.77 10.89 -5.83
C MET A 31 -3.42 9.48 -5.33
N SER A 32 -4.39 8.77 -4.77
CA SER A 32 -4.22 7.43 -4.22
C SER A 32 -5.51 6.64 -4.26
N TYR A 33 -5.38 5.31 -4.24
CA TYR A 33 -6.49 4.39 -4.03
C TYR A 33 -6.14 3.40 -2.92
N LEU A 34 -7.17 2.97 -2.19
CA LEU A 34 -7.12 2.05 -1.07
C LEU A 34 -7.94 0.82 -1.42
N VAL A 35 -7.30 -0.34 -1.42
CA VAL A 35 -7.93 -1.62 -1.70
C VAL A 35 -7.88 -2.50 -0.45
N ARG A 36 -8.98 -3.17 -0.14
CA ARG A 36 -9.02 -4.23 0.87
C ARG A 36 -8.87 -5.58 0.17
N VAL A 37 -7.82 -6.31 0.53
CA VAL A 37 -7.54 -7.67 0.07
C VAL A 37 -7.82 -8.64 1.20
N THR A 38 -8.43 -9.79 0.88
CA THR A 38 -8.68 -10.87 1.84
C THR A 38 -7.84 -12.08 1.44
N LEU A 39 -6.99 -12.56 2.35
CA LEU A 39 -6.18 -13.75 2.14
C LEU A 39 -6.17 -14.56 3.45
N GLU A 40 -6.53 -15.85 3.35
CA GLU A 40 -6.52 -16.79 4.49
C GLU A 40 -7.27 -16.27 5.73
N GLY A 41 -8.40 -15.58 5.53
CA GLY A 41 -9.22 -15.01 6.61
C GLY A 41 -8.67 -13.73 7.24
N LYS A 42 -7.52 -13.22 6.77
CA LYS A 42 -6.94 -11.93 7.16
C LYS A 42 -7.32 -10.85 6.16
N TYR A 43 -7.44 -9.62 6.65
CA TYR A 43 -7.67 -8.43 5.83
C TYR A 43 -6.39 -7.60 5.73
N TYR A 44 -6.05 -7.21 4.50
CA TYR A 44 -4.93 -6.32 4.19
C TYR A 44 -5.46 -5.07 3.51
N TYR A 45 -5.03 -3.91 4.00
CA TYR A 45 -5.36 -2.62 3.40
C TYR A 45 -4.16 -2.11 2.63
N VAL A 46 -4.25 -2.14 1.31
CA VAL A 46 -3.16 -1.73 0.41
C VAL A 46 -3.46 -0.32 -0.09
N LYS A 47 -2.61 0.63 0.32
CA LYS A 47 -2.69 2.02 -0.11
C LYS A 47 -1.66 2.26 -1.20
N VAL A 48 -2.10 2.61 -2.39
CA VAL A 48 -1.22 2.82 -3.54
C VAL A 48 -1.29 4.27 -4.00
N TYR A 49 -0.11 4.84 -4.26
CA TYR A 49 0.08 6.22 -4.71
C TYR A 49 0.54 6.23 -6.17
N HIS A 50 -0.22 6.88 -7.05
CA HIS A 50 0.16 7.02 -8.46
C HIS A 50 0.77 8.39 -8.80
N VAL A 51 0.70 9.35 -7.88
CA VAL A 51 1.23 10.70 -8.09
C VAL A 51 2.34 10.98 -7.06
N ALA A 52 3.56 11.22 -7.56
CA ALA A 52 4.74 11.54 -6.74
C ALA A 52 4.52 12.78 -5.85
N GLY A 53 3.67 13.71 -6.29
CA GLY A 53 3.26 14.89 -5.55
C GLY A 53 3.09 16.09 -6.48
N ARG A 54 2.72 17.22 -5.89
CA ARG A 54 2.61 18.50 -6.60
C ARG A 54 3.85 19.33 -6.26
N TYR A 55 4.44 19.99 -7.25
CA TYR A 55 5.61 20.90 -7.11
C TYR A 55 6.90 20.21 -6.62
N LEU A 56 7.79 20.96 -5.95
CA LEU A 56 9.16 20.58 -5.56
C LEU A 56 9.27 19.27 -4.77
N ARG A 57 8.20 18.87 -4.07
CA ARG A 57 8.13 17.61 -3.31
C ARG A 57 8.14 16.36 -4.21
N GLY A 58 7.81 16.48 -5.49
CA GLY A 58 7.94 15.40 -6.48
C GLY A 58 9.37 15.15 -6.95
N PHE A 59 10.30 16.09 -6.71
CA PHE A 59 11.69 16.02 -7.14
C PHE A 59 12.69 15.91 -5.96
N TYR A 60 12.38 16.53 -4.81
CA TYR A 60 13.21 16.50 -3.61
C TYR A 60 12.33 16.35 -2.35
N GLY A 61 12.28 15.13 -1.80
CA GLY A 61 11.62 14.82 -0.54
C GLY A 61 11.39 13.31 -0.36
N SER A 62 11.25 12.84 0.89
CA SER A 62 10.85 11.46 1.18
C SER A 62 9.53 11.15 0.49
N SER A 63 9.42 9.98 -0.16
CA SER A 63 8.18 9.52 -0.76
C SER A 63 7.04 9.58 0.27
N ARG A 64 5.79 9.83 -0.16
CA ARG A 64 4.65 9.84 0.77
C ARG A 64 4.54 8.53 1.55
N VAL A 65 4.88 7.42 0.89
CA VAL A 65 4.95 6.09 1.49
C VAL A 65 5.94 6.05 2.66
N ALA A 66 7.15 6.58 2.47
CA ALA A 66 8.16 6.62 3.53
C ALA A 66 7.73 7.51 4.71
N ALA A 67 7.15 8.68 4.44
CA ALA A 67 6.67 9.58 5.48
C ALA A 67 5.50 8.99 6.28
N GLU A 68 4.56 8.33 5.61
CA GLU A 68 3.46 7.63 6.30
C GLU A 68 3.95 6.45 7.12
N TRP A 69 4.90 5.67 6.59
CA TRP A 69 5.49 4.56 7.34
C TRP A 69 6.22 5.04 8.59
N GLN A 70 6.99 6.14 8.47
CA GLN A 70 7.64 6.78 9.62
C GLN A 70 6.63 7.29 10.63
N ASN A 71 5.55 7.94 10.17
CA ASN A 71 4.49 8.42 11.07
C ASN A 71 3.79 7.26 11.79
N GLN A 72 3.42 6.17 11.10
CA GLN A 72 2.83 5.00 11.75
C GLN A 72 3.75 4.42 12.82
N ARG A 73 5.05 4.28 12.52
CA ARG A 73 6.04 3.80 13.51
C ARG A 73 6.25 4.74 14.69
N TYR A 74 6.03 6.04 14.51
CA TYR A 74 6.19 7.04 15.56
C TYR A 74 4.98 7.12 16.50
N PHE A 75 3.80 6.72 16.02
CA PHE A 75 2.53 6.83 16.74
C PHE A 75 1.90 5.46 17.12
N GLU A 76 2.53 4.33 16.80
CA GLU A 76 2.26 3.00 17.39
C GLU A 76 2.89 2.86 18.78
#